data_AF-A0A329B4T2-F1
#
_entry.id   AF-A0A329B4T2-F1
#
_cell.length_a   1.000
_cell.length_b   1.000
_cell.length_c   1.000
_cell.angle_alpha   90.00
_cell.angle_beta   90.00
_cell.angle_gamma   90.00
#
_symmetry.space_group_name_H-M   'P 1'
#
loop_
_entity.id
_entity.type
_entity.pdbx_description
1 polymer ?
#
loop_
_entity_poly.entity_id
_entity_poly.type
_entity_poly.pdbx_seq_one_letter_code
_entity_poly.pdbx_strand_id
1 'polypeptide(L)'
;MEIGVQSILLSWFCHPSLRRWLPLLAGGLLCGLATVSQAAQPAPRCGVYSNSQLGEIHVLSPDLMQRRVKDSTPELLHYQRVDGQLKVFNLDLGIGDAYTLLDDGRAIDTGMDFVYTLTRPLFCQPPMPAATSVAGQACWQDLEACGQNSIQASDKDLRDMCADRLWFACTRLFAGEPAAWLQSALAAGPLPKPLPADRLEEAAQICLKGMSGAVCKEAANVNWDAGRYLQARALLRHACAAPLADPTACLAAEGMASLTGTALAAPAPAGLPRGRFRSDTGLARDITFGDSGQVTGFAGLVMQARLEHGLIHMRHNQGGDFILRRVGEGTLIGLDMWNRLSVYEAQPDSPAH
;
A
#
# COMPACT_ATOMS: atom_id res chain seq x y z
N MET A 1 -57.66 26.16 -10.66
CA MET A 1 -57.51 26.00 -12.13
C MET A 1 -57.17 24.55 -12.43
N GLU A 2 -57.46 24.10 -13.64
CA GLU A 2 -58.17 22.83 -13.82
C GLU A 2 -57.34 21.55 -13.96
N ILE A 3 -57.82 20.51 -13.26
CA ILE A 3 -58.13 19.14 -13.72
C ILE A 3 -56.96 18.20 -14.13
N GLY A 4 -56.99 16.99 -13.54
CA GLY A 4 -56.18 15.82 -13.93
C GLY A 4 -56.82 15.05 -15.10
N VAL A 5 -56.96 13.72 -15.12
CA VAL A 5 -56.48 12.61 -14.26
C VAL A 5 -56.52 11.34 -15.15
N GLN A 6 -55.56 10.43 -14.95
CA GLN A 6 -55.56 8.97 -15.25
C GLN A 6 -56.19 8.39 -16.57
N SER A 7 -55.32 7.66 -17.28
CA SER A 7 -55.46 6.25 -17.70
C SER A 7 -56.84 5.59 -17.87
N ILE A 8 -57.03 4.88 -19.00
CA ILE A 8 -57.54 3.49 -19.05
C ILE A 8 -57.21 2.83 -20.41
N LEU A 9 -57.00 1.51 -20.38
CA LEU A 9 -56.67 0.64 -21.52
C LEU A 9 -57.92 0.30 -22.36
N LEU A 10 -57.74 0.00 -23.66
CA LEU A 10 -58.41 -1.13 -24.32
C LEU A 10 -57.77 -1.44 -25.69
N SER A 11 -57.50 -2.73 -25.92
CA SER A 11 -57.07 -3.33 -27.18
C SER A 11 -58.24 -3.55 -28.15
N TRP A 12 -57.98 -3.88 -29.43
CA TRP A 12 -58.58 -5.05 -30.13
C TRP A 12 -58.06 -5.24 -31.59
N PHE A 13 -57.55 -6.44 -31.83
CA PHE A 13 -57.46 -7.31 -33.03
C PHE A 13 -57.66 -6.87 -34.51
N CYS A 14 -56.71 -7.35 -35.33
CA CYS A 14 -56.81 -8.08 -36.62
C CYS A 14 -57.21 -7.45 -37.99
N HIS A 15 -56.28 -7.67 -38.93
CA HIS A 15 -56.38 -7.85 -40.40
C HIS A 15 -57.55 -8.74 -40.92
N PRO A 16 -57.90 -8.78 -42.24
CA PRO A 16 -57.02 -8.73 -43.45
C PRO A 16 -57.60 -7.86 -44.63
N SER A 17 -57.28 -7.93 -45.93
CA SER A 17 -56.44 -8.83 -46.78
C SER A 17 -55.94 -8.22 -48.12
N LEU A 18 -54.85 -8.79 -48.66
CA LEU A 18 -54.53 -9.08 -50.09
C LEU A 18 -54.94 -8.14 -51.26
N ARG A 19 -53.93 -7.62 -51.99
CA ARG A 19 -53.74 -7.90 -53.45
C ARG A 19 -52.30 -7.68 -53.94
N ARG A 20 -51.94 -8.34 -55.04
CA ARG A 20 -50.57 -8.54 -55.58
C ARG A 20 -50.12 -7.46 -56.60
N TRP A 21 -48.89 -7.63 -57.11
CA TRP A 21 -48.33 -7.36 -58.46
C TRP A 21 -47.08 -6.44 -58.46
N LEU A 22 -45.93 -7.07 -58.69
CA LEU A 22 -44.58 -6.51 -58.98
C LEU A 22 -44.42 -6.26 -60.51
N PRO A 23 -43.26 -5.78 -61.03
CA PRO A 23 -42.24 -4.84 -60.50
C PRO A 23 -41.78 -3.78 -61.56
N LEU A 24 -41.00 -2.75 -61.17
CA LEU A 24 -40.10 -2.05 -62.11
C LEU A 24 -38.80 -1.53 -61.46
N LEU A 25 -37.70 -2.10 -61.98
CA LEU A 25 -36.29 -1.70 -62.09
C LEU A 25 -35.67 -0.44 -61.41
N ALA A 26 -34.40 -0.67 -61.03
CA ALA A 26 -33.22 0.21 -61.08
C ALA A 26 -33.04 1.31 -60.00
N GLY A 27 -31.88 1.24 -59.31
CA GLY A 27 -31.46 2.25 -58.33
C GLY A 27 -30.62 1.70 -57.16
N GLY A 28 -29.76 0.71 -57.39
CA GLY A 28 -28.93 0.09 -56.35
C GLY A 28 -27.82 1.01 -55.85
N LEU A 29 -28.16 1.99 -55.01
CA LEU A 29 -27.19 2.86 -54.35
C LEU A 29 -26.45 2.06 -53.26
N LEU A 30 -25.31 1.49 -53.61
CA LEU A 30 -24.37 0.91 -52.65
C LEU A 30 -23.74 2.04 -51.81
N CYS A 31 -24.47 2.49 -50.80
CA CYS A 31 -23.88 3.19 -49.67
C CYS A 31 -22.94 2.22 -48.96
N GLY A 32 -21.67 2.23 -49.37
CA GLY A 32 -20.61 1.58 -48.63
C GLY A 32 -20.58 2.16 -47.22
N LEU A 33 -21.09 1.40 -46.26
CA LEU A 33 -20.88 1.69 -44.85
C LEU A 33 -19.39 1.58 -44.59
N ALA A 34 -18.69 2.72 -44.65
CA ALA A 34 -17.35 2.85 -44.14
C ALA A 34 -17.42 2.58 -42.63
N THR A 35 -17.24 1.32 -42.24
CA THR A 35 -17.01 0.93 -40.86
C THR A 35 -15.74 1.65 -40.43
N VAL A 36 -15.92 2.78 -39.75
CA VAL A 36 -14.82 3.49 -39.11
C VAL A 36 -14.32 2.56 -38.02
N SER A 37 -13.31 1.76 -38.36
CA SER A 37 -12.63 0.90 -37.40
C SER A 37 -12.00 1.80 -36.37
N GLN A 38 -12.69 2.00 -35.24
CA GLN A 38 -12.13 2.65 -34.08
C GLN A 38 -10.90 1.83 -33.71
N ALA A 39 -9.72 2.41 -33.97
CA ALA A 39 -8.46 1.80 -33.59
C ALA A 39 -8.54 1.55 -32.08
N ALA A 40 -8.48 0.27 -31.69
CA ALA A 40 -8.53 -0.10 -30.29
C ALA A 40 -7.41 0.64 -29.57
N GLN A 41 -7.75 1.49 -28.60
CA GLN A 41 -6.72 2.28 -27.92
C GLN A 41 -5.68 1.33 -27.32
N PRO A 42 -4.38 1.61 -27.52
CA PRO A 42 -3.32 0.74 -27.06
C PRO A 42 -3.50 0.47 -25.57
N ALA A 43 -3.25 -0.77 -25.16
CA ALA A 43 -3.27 -1.20 -23.78
C ALA A 43 -1.85 -1.56 -23.37
N PRO A 44 -1.45 -1.33 -22.10
CA PRO A 44 -0.18 -1.84 -21.62
C PRO A 44 -0.19 -3.35 -21.74
N ARG A 45 0.84 -3.90 -22.37
CA ARG A 45 1.04 -5.36 -22.48
C ARG A 45 1.44 -5.90 -21.11
N CYS A 46 0.88 -7.03 -20.68
CA CYS A 46 1.30 -7.65 -19.41
C CYS A 46 2.79 -8.02 -19.44
N GLY A 47 3.48 -7.78 -18.34
CA GLY A 47 4.94 -7.81 -18.30
C GLY A 47 5.58 -6.85 -17.31
N VAL A 48 6.90 -6.88 -17.27
CA VAL A 48 7.73 -5.95 -16.48
C VAL A 48 8.20 -4.82 -17.38
N TYR A 49 7.91 -3.60 -16.95
CA TYR A 49 8.43 -2.36 -17.50
C TYR A 49 9.48 -1.84 -16.53
N SER A 50 10.67 -1.52 -17.02
CA SER A 50 11.79 -1.11 -16.17
C SER A 50 12.21 0.32 -16.49
N ASN A 51 12.58 1.06 -15.45
CA ASN A 51 13.31 2.31 -15.51
C ASN A 51 14.51 2.20 -14.56
N SER A 52 15.73 2.41 -15.07
CA SER A 52 16.97 2.17 -14.30
C SER A 52 17.19 3.08 -13.10
N GLN A 53 16.46 4.20 -13.00
CA GLN A 53 16.52 5.15 -11.90
C GLN A 53 15.39 4.94 -10.88
N LEU A 54 14.20 4.55 -11.36
CA LEU A 54 12.97 4.56 -10.56
C LEU A 54 12.48 3.16 -10.12
N GLY A 55 12.90 2.10 -10.82
CA GLY A 55 12.51 0.72 -10.52
C GLY A 55 11.64 0.10 -11.62
N GLU A 56 10.55 -0.56 -11.24
CA GLU A 56 9.75 -1.36 -12.16
C GLU A 56 8.23 -1.13 -12.01
N ILE A 57 7.49 -1.27 -13.11
CA ILE A 57 6.03 -1.43 -13.13
C ILE A 57 5.74 -2.82 -13.69
N HIS A 58 5.07 -3.65 -12.91
CA HIS A 58 4.65 -5.00 -13.29
C HIS A 58 3.18 -4.94 -13.68
N VAL A 59 2.85 -5.05 -14.96
CA VAL A 59 1.48 -5.11 -15.46
C VAL A 59 1.01 -6.56 -15.35
N LEU A 60 0.11 -6.84 -14.40
CA LEU A 60 -0.25 -8.18 -13.95
C LEU A 60 -1.47 -8.74 -14.71
N SER A 61 -2.47 -7.89 -14.92
CA SER A 61 -3.75 -8.19 -15.58
C SER A 61 -4.15 -7.00 -16.47
N PRO A 62 -5.28 -7.06 -17.20
CA PRO A 62 -5.78 -5.93 -17.99
C PRO A 62 -6.20 -4.67 -17.21
N ASP A 63 -6.17 -4.72 -15.88
CA ASP A 63 -6.69 -3.70 -14.96
C ASP A 63 -5.87 -3.52 -13.65
N LEU A 64 -4.82 -4.32 -13.42
CA LEU A 64 -3.96 -4.27 -12.23
C LEU A 64 -2.48 -4.20 -12.61
N MET A 65 -1.77 -3.27 -11.97
CA MET A 65 -0.31 -3.21 -11.96
C MET A 65 0.23 -3.27 -10.53
N GLN A 66 1.51 -3.62 -10.40
CA GLN A 66 2.28 -3.40 -9.18
C GLN A 66 3.47 -2.49 -9.49
N ARG A 67 3.55 -1.34 -8.81
CA ARG A 67 4.71 -0.44 -8.87
C ARG A 67 5.74 -0.85 -7.82
N ARG A 68 6.99 -1.00 -8.23
CA ARG A 68 8.13 -1.40 -7.39
C ARG A 68 9.21 -0.33 -7.47
N VAL A 69 9.16 0.61 -6.53
CA VAL A 69 10.25 1.57 -6.31
C VAL A 69 11.30 0.91 -5.41
N LYS A 70 12.57 1.22 -5.65
CA LYS A 70 13.67 0.70 -4.82
C LYS A 70 13.47 1.08 -3.34
N ASP A 71 13.84 0.16 -2.46
CA ASP A 71 13.82 0.35 -0.99
C ASP A 71 12.43 0.74 -0.42
N SER A 72 11.37 0.54 -1.20
CA SER A 72 9.98 0.91 -0.89
C SER A 72 9.05 -0.31 -0.95
N THR A 73 7.97 -0.30 -0.17
CA THR A 73 6.94 -1.34 -0.26
C THR A 73 6.25 -1.27 -1.62
N PRO A 74 6.11 -2.38 -2.36
CA PRO A 74 5.41 -2.40 -3.62
C PRO A 74 3.94 -1.99 -3.49
N GLU A 75 3.46 -1.20 -4.44
CA GLU A 75 2.11 -0.62 -4.45
C GLU A 75 1.25 -1.27 -5.53
N LEU A 76 0.01 -1.63 -5.19
CA LEU A 76 -0.99 -2.13 -6.12
C LEU A 76 -1.78 -0.97 -6.74
N LEU A 77 -1.80 -0.93 -8.06
CA LEU A 77 -2.42 0.14 -8.84
C LEU A 77 -3.52 -0.46 -9.73
N HIS A 78 -4.78 -0.09 -9.49
CA HIS A 78 -5.82 -0.30 -10.49
C HIS A 78 -5.64 0.69 -11.65
N TYR A 79 -6.02 0.30 -12.87
CA TYR A 79 -6.02 1.25 -13.98
C TYR A 79 -7.19 1.05 -14.95
N GLN A 80 -7.59 2.16 -15.56
CA GLN A 80 -8.60 2.23 -16.61
C GLN A 80 -8.09 3.08 -17.78
N ARG A 81 -8.53 2.77 -19.00
CA ARG A 81 -8.22 3.57 -20.19
C ARG A 81 -9.34 4.59 -20.39
N VAL A 82 -8.99 5.87 -20.36
CA VAL A 82 -9.92 7.00 -20.56
C VAL A 82 -9.23 8.03 -21.45
N ASP A 83 -9.85 8.38 -22.58
CA ASP A 83 -9.39 9.43 -23.51
C ASP A 83 -7.92 9.32 -23.95
N GLY A 84 -7.41 8.09 -24.12
CA GLY A 84 -6.01 7.83 -24.50
C GLY A 84 -5.00 7.85 -23.35
N GLN A 85 -5.43 8.19 -22.14
CA GLN A 85 -4.65 8.08 -20.91
C GLN A 85 -4.97 6.80 -20.14
N LEU A 86 -4.04 6.40 -19.28
CA LEU A 86 -4.32 5.51 -18.17
C LEU A 86 -4.68 6.34 -16.95
N LYS A 87 -5.95 6.29 -16.54
CA LYS A 87 -6.35 6.70 -15.19
C LYS A 87 -5.92 5.59 -14.25
N VAL A 88 -5.07 5.93 -13.29
CA VAL A 88 -4.46 4.98 -12.36
C VAL A 88 -4.92 5.33 -10.95
N PHE A 89 -5.17 4.32 -10.14
CA PHE A 89 -5.57 4.51 -8.76
C PHE A 89 -4.79 3.57 -7.86
N ASN A 90 -4.04 4.15 -6.92
CA ASN A 90 -3.27 3.40 -5.95
C ASN A 90 -4.22 2.80 -4.90
N LEU A 91 -4.42 1.48 -4.97
CA LEU A 91 -5.33 0.73 -4.12
C LEU A 91 -4.86 0.67 -2.67
N ASP A 92 -3.57 0.88 -2.38
CA ASP A 92 -3.00 0.84 -1.03
C ASP A 92 -3.04 2.20 -0.32
N LEU A 93 -2.96 3.30 -1.06
CA LEU A 93 -2.98 4.67 -0.52
C LEU A 93 -4.36 5.35 -0.63
N GLY A 94 -5.12 5.03 -1.68
CA GLY A 94 -6.41 5.63 -1.99
C GLY A 94 -6.28 6.96 -2.73
N ILE A 95 -5.36 7.03 -3.71
CA ILE A 95 -5.00 8.25 -4.45
C ILE A 95 -4.99 7.96 -5.96
N GLY A 96 -5.58 8.86 -6.75
CA GLY A 96 -5.59 8.82 -8.21
C GLY A 96 -4.36 9.47 -8.86
N ASP A 97 -4.02 9.03 -10.06
CA ASP A 97 -2.90 9.48 -10.89
C ASP A 97 -3.24 9.29 -12.39
N ALA A 98 -2.44 9.82 -13.31
CA ALA A 98 -2.67 9.68 -14.75
C ALA A 98 -1.37 9.45 -15.53
N TYR A 99 -1.26 8.29 -16.20
CA TYR A 99 -0.10 7.89 -17.01
C TYR A 99 -0.42 7.94 -18.50
N THR A 100 0.63 8.14 -19.32
CA THR A 100 0.52 8.15 -20.78
C THR A 100 1.09 6.85 -21.35
N LEU A 101 0.38 6.24 -22.32
CA LEU A 101 0.89 5.09 -23.04
C LEU A 101 1.68 5.50 -24.27
N LEU A 102 2.86 4.90 -24.43
CA LEU A 102 3.78 5.12 -25.53
C LEU A 102 4.07 3.80 -26.26
N ASP A 103 4.62 3.90 -27.46
CA ASP A 103 5.15 2.78 -28.27
C ASP A 103 4.20 1.58 -28.49
N ASP A 104 2.90 1.83 -28.68
CA ASP A 104 1.85 0.79 -28.78
C ASP A 104 1.78 -0.08 -27.51
N GLY A 105 1.69 0.59 -26.36
CA GLY A 105 1.58 -0.05 -25.05
C GLY A 105 2.84 -0.81 -24.63
N ARG A 106 4.01 -0.41 -25.15
CA ARG A 106 5.33 -0.96 -24.76
C ARG A 106 6.16 0.00 -23.91
N ALA A 107 5.71 1.23 -23.73
CA ALA A 107 6.24 2.15 -22.74
C ALA A 107 5.11 2.86 -21.99
N ILE A 108 5.36 3.18 -20.73
CA ILE A 108 4.45 3.88 -19.81
C ILE A 108 5.20 5.09 -19.28
N ASP A 109 4.70 6.29 -19.54
CA ASP A 109 5.20 7.53 -18.96
C ASP A 109 4.35 7.90 -17.73
N THR A 110 4.99 7.99 -16.56
CA THR A 110 4.33 8.38 -15.31
C THR A 110 4.42 9.89 -15.02
N GLY A 111 4.74 10.70 -16.04
CA GLY A 111 4.93 12.15 -15.93
C GLY A 111 6.37 12.53 -15.58
N MET A 112 6.74 13.79 -15.85
CA MET A 112 8.11 14.31 -15.68
C MET A 112 9.18 13.51 -16.46
N ASP A 113 8.82 13.03 -17.65
CA ASP A 113 9.63 12.17 -18.53
C ASP A 113 10.07 10.83 -17.86
N PHE A 114 9.34 10.38 -16.84
CA PHE A 114 9.57 9.12 -16.15
C PHE A 114 8.99 7.94 -16.95
N VAL A 115 9.66 7.61 -18.05
CA VAL A 115 9.30 6.52 -18.95
C VAL A 115 9.83 5.17 -18.44
N TYR A 116 8.95 4.18 -18.35
CA TYR A 116 9.27 2.78 -18.11
C TYR A 116 9.02 1.99 -19.40
N THR A 117 9.99 1.18 -19.83
CA THR A 117 9.90 0.40 -21.08
C THR A 117 9.74 -1.09 -20.81
N LEU A 118 8.88 -1.78 -21.55
CA LEU A 118 8.66 -3.22 -21.46
C LEU A 118 9.95 -4.01 -21.72
N THR A 119 10.55 -4.55 -20.67
CA THR A 119 11.78 -5.37 -20.74
C THR A 119 11.48 -6.86 -20.78
N ARG A 120 10.37 -7.30 -20.15
CA ARG A 120 9.99 -8.72 -20.08
C ARG A 120 8.47 -8.90 -20.23
N PRO A 121 7.98 -9.33 -21.40
CA PRO A 121 6.58 -9.73 -21.58
C PRO A 121 6.19 -10.89 -20.67
N LEU A 122 4.95 -10.89 -20.17
CA LEU A 122 4.36 -11.95 -19.36
C LEU A 122 2.92 -12.23 -19.83
N PHE A 123 2.38 -13.40 -19.50
CA PHE A 123 0.96 -13.67 -19.70
C PHE A 123 0.11 -12.90 -18.71
N CYS A 124 -0.95 -12.25 -19.18
CA CYS A 124 -1.92 -11.59 -18.31
C CYS A 124 -2.64 -12.60 -17.42
N GLN A 125 -2.75 -12.26 -16.14
CA GLN A 125 -3.71 -12.90 -15.23
C GLN A 125 -5.14 -12.40 -15.56
N PRO A 126 -6.20 -13.10 -15.10
CA PRO A 126 -7.56 -12.58 -15.15
C PRO A 126 -7.67 -11.19 -14.52
N PRO A 127 -8.63 -10.35 -14.95
CA PRO A 127 -8.87 -9.05 -14.33
C PRO A 127 -9.30 -9.21 -12.87
N MET A 128 -9.25 -8.11 -12.11
CA MET A 128 -9.67 -8.11 -10.72
C MET A 128 -11.16 -8.50 -10.61
N PRO A 129 -11.55 -9.38 -9.67
CA PRO A 129 -12.95 -9.69 -9.46
C PRO A 129 -13.72 -8.44 -9.02
N ALA A 130 -14.99 -8.36 -9.38
CA ALA A 130 -15.86 -7.26 -8.97
C ALA A 130 -16.02 -7.16 -7.44
N ALA A 131 -16.44 -5.98 -6.98
CA ALA A 131 -16.86 -5.74 -5.60
C ALA A 131 -18.24 -6.36 -5.31
N THR A 132 -18.42 -6.81 -4.08
CA THR A 132 -19.55 -7.61 -3.62
C THR A 132 -20.39 -6.91 -2.56
N SER A 133 -19.80 -6.01 -1.78
CA SER A 133 -20.47 -5.16 -0.80
C SER A 133 -21.01 -3.88 -1.45
N VAL A 134 -21.99 -3.24 -0.81
CA VAL A 134 -22.54 -1.95 -1.27
C VAL A 134 -21.49 -0.84 -1.18
N ALA A 135 -20.70 -0.80 -0.09
CA ALA A 135 -19.65 0.20 0.10
C ALA A 135 -18.52 0.04 -0.94
N GLY A 136 -18.07 -1.20 -1.18
CA GLY A 136 -17.10 -1.51 -2.22
C GLY A 136 -17.64 -1.15 -3.61
N GLN A 137 -18.86 -1.57 -3.97
CA GLN A 137 -19.46 -1.26 -5.27
C GLN A 137 -19.58 0.25 -5.51
N ALA A 138 -20.04 1.02 -4.51
CA ALA A 138 -20.09 2.48 -4.60
C ALA A 138 -18.69 3.10 -4.78
N CYS A 139 -17.70 2.60 -4.02
CA CYS A 139 -16.32 3.06 -4.12
C CYS A 139 -15.69 2.78 -5.50
N TRP A 140 -15.96 1.61 -6.08
CA TRP A 140 -15.46 1.22 -7.40
C TRP A 140 -16.14 1.98 -8.57
N GLN A 141 -17.23 2.71 -8.36
CA GLN A 141 -17.79 3.64 -9.36
C GLN A 141 -16.97 4.94 -9.49
N ASP A 142 -16.44 5.43 -8.37
CA ASP A 142 -15.63 6.66 -8.31
C ASP A 142 -14.53 6.48 -7.25
N LEU A 143 -13.43 5.84 -7.68
CA LEU A 143 -12.31 5.51 -6.82
C LEU A 143 -11.64 6.77 -6.24
N GLU A 144 -11.57 7.86 -7.01
CA GLU A 144 -10.90 9.08 -6.60
C GLU A 144 -11.69 9.80 -5.49
N ALA A 145 -13.00 10.01 -5.69
CA ALA A 145 -13.85 10.58 -4.65
C ALA A 145 -13.97 9.64 -3.44
N CYS A 146 -13.99 8.31 -3.66
CA CYS A 146 -13.99 7.35 -2.57
C CYS A 146 -12.71 7.41 -1.72
N GLY A 147 -11.53 7.44 -2.36
CA GLY A 147 -10.23 7.51 -1.67
C GLY A 147 -10.14 8.73 -0.74
N GLN A 148 -10.66 9.87 -1.19
CA GLN A 148 -10.77 11.10 -0.40
C GLN A 148 -11.80 10.98 0.75
N ASN A 149 -13.04 10.56 0.43
CA ASN A 149 -14.14 10.52 1.39
C ASN A 149 -14.01 9.40 2.44
N SER A 150 -13.22 8.37 2.16
CA SER A 150 -13.01 7.21 3.06
C SER A 150 -12.44 7.53 4.43
N ILE A 151 -11.87 8.74 4.62
CA ILE A 151 -11.44 9.24 5.94
C ILE A 151 -12.64 9.34 6.90
N GLN A 152 -13.84 9.64 6.37
CA GLN A 152 -15.09 9.76 7.13
C GLN A 152 -15.97 8.50 7.04
N ALA A 153 -15.48 7.42 6.44
CA ALA A 153 -16.25 6.18 6.28
C ALA A 153 -16.41 5.45 7.63
N SER A 154 -17.52 4.72 7.79
CA SER A 154 -17.70 3.95 9.00
C SER A 154 -16.72 2.77 9.07
N ASP A 155 -16.43 2.34 10.28
CA ASP A 155 -15.61 1.17 10.58
C ASP A 155 -16.18 -0.13 9.95
N LYS A 156 -17.48 -0.15 9.63
CA LYS A 156 -18.09 -1.21 8.80
C LYS A 156 -17.77 -1.02 7.32
N ASP A 157 -17.98 0.17 6.77
CA ASP A 157 -17.78 0.43 5.33
C ASP A 157 -16.32 0.24 4.93
N LEU A 158 -15.38 0.59 5.83
CA LEU A 158 -13.96 0.32 5.64
C LEU A 158 -13.64 -1.19 5.61
N ARG A 159 -14.34 -2.04 6.38
CA ARG A 159 -14.19 -3.51 6.30
C ARG A 159 -14.76 -4.06 5.00
N ASP A 160 -15.94 -3.60 4.61
CA ASP A 160 -16.61 -3.96 3.36
C ASP A 160 -15.72 -3.58 2.15
N MET A 161 -15.19 -2.36 2.11
CA MET A 161 -14.23 -1.89 1.10
C MET A 161 -12.92 -2.69 1.12
N CYS A 162 -12.35 -2.93 2.31
CA CYS A 162 -11.14 -3.75 2.47
C CYS A 162 -11.35 -5.16 1.90
N ALA A 163 -12.48 -5.82 2.18
CA ALA A 163 -12.82 -7.13 1.61
C ALA A 163 -12.97 -7.10 0.07
N ASP A 164 -13.45 -5.98 -0.48
CA ASP A 164 -13.57 -5.71 -1.91
C ASP A 164 -12.29 -5.10 -2.55
N ARG A 165 -11.11 -5.40 -1.97
CA ARG A 165 -9.77 -5.16 -2.53
C ARG A 165 -9.32 -3.68 -2.58
N LEU A 166 -10.02 -2.82 -1.83
CA LEU A 166 -9.66 -1.41 -1.64
C LEU A 166 -8.75 -1.32 -0.42
N TRP A 167 -7.48 -1.70 -0.59
CA TRP A 167 -6.52 -1.94 0.48
C TRP A 167 -6.22 -0.71 1.36
N PHE A 168 -6.42 0.49 0.82
CA PHE A 168 -6.35 1.77 1.54
C PHE A 168 -7.40 1.88 2.66
N ALA A 169 -8.50 1.11 2.57
CA ALA A 169 -9.50 1.00 3.62
C ALA A 169 -9.00 0.08 4.76
N CYS A 170 -8.26 -0.98 4.44
CA CYS A 170 -7.60 -1.82 5.44
C CYS A 170 -6.55 -1.01 6.23
N THR A 171 -5.71 -0.21 5.57
CA THR A 171 -4.72 0.62 6.27
C THR A 171 -5.39 1.68 7.16
N ARG A 172 -6.48 2.31 6.70
CA ARG A 172 -7.31 3.23 7.52
C ARG A 172 -7.94 2.55 8.75
N LEU A 173 -8.39 1.29 8.65
CA LEU A 173 -8.90 0.51 9.81
C LEU A 173 -7.87 0.29 10.92
N PHE A 174 -6.58 0.33 10.60
CA PHE A 174 -5.51 0.02 11.55
C PHE A 174 -4.76 1.28 12.02
N ALA A 175 -4.40 2.18 11.10
CA ALA A 175 -3.55 3.33 11.39
C ALA A 175 -4.31 4.53 11.96
N GLY A 176 -5.61 4.65 11.69
CA GLY A 176 -6.36 5.88 11.93
C GLY A 176 -5.99 7.01 10.94
N GLU A 177 -6.40 8.24 11.27
CA GLU A 177 -6.27 9.46 10.46
C GLU A 177 -4.88 9.64 9.79
N PRO A 178 -4.79 9.72 8.45
CA PRO A 178 -3.53 9.98 7.75
C PRO A 178 -2.84 11.30 8.16
N ALA A 179 -3.57 12.29 8.68
CA ALA A 179 -2.99 13.53 9.17
C ALA A 179 -1.92 13.31 10.27
N ALA A 180 -2.02 12.20 11.02
CA ALA A 180 -1.08 11.89 12.09
C ALA A 180 0.34 11.60 11.58
N TRP A 181 0.52 10.94 10.43
CA TRP A 181 1.87 10.53 10.00
C TRP A 181 2.72 11.71 9.54
N LEU A 182 2.16 12.69 8.83
CA LEU A 182 2.94 13.85 8.35
C LEU A 182 3.32 14.80 9.49
N GLN A 183 2.46 14.95 10.51
CA GLN A 183 2.78 15.74 11.71
C GLN A 183 3.77 15.01 12.63
N SER A 184 3.67 13.68 12.76
CA SER A 184 4.63 12.88 13.53
C SER A 184 5.98 12.73 12.81
N ALA A 185 6.00 12.75 11.48
CA ALA A 185 7.22 12.79 10.67
C ALA A 185 7.94 14.14 10.70
N LEU A 186 7.42 15.14 11.44
CA LEU A 186 8.06 16.44 11.65
C LEU A 186 8.32 16.75 13.13
N ALA A 187 7.65 16.04 14.05
CA ALA A 187 7.94 16.06 15.47
C ALA A 187 7.95 14.62 15.99
N ALA A 188 9.10 14.12 16.45
CA ALA A 188 9.14 12.79 17.07
C ALA A 188 8.35 12.81 18.39
N GLY A 189 7.06 12.49 18.24
CA GLY A 189 6.01 12.66 19.23
C GLY A 189 5.89 11.46 20.18
N PRO A 190 4.79 11.37 20.93
CA PRO A 190 4.53 10.18 21.75
C PRO A 190 4.45 8.93 20.87
N LEU A 191 4.86 7.79 21.41
CA LEU A 191 4.70 6.50 20.73
C LEU A 191 3.23 6.26 20.33
N PRO A 192 2.96 5.60 19.20
CA PRO A 192 1.59 5.27 18.78
C PRO A 192 0.84 4.54 19.90
N LYS A 193 -0.42 4.94 20.14
CA LYS A 193 -1.27 4.25 21.11
C LYS A 193 -1.62 2.86 20.55
N PRO A 194 -1.30 1.76 21.27
CA PRO A 194 -1.63 0.42 20.81
C PRO A 194 -3.13 0.22 20.52
N LEU A 195 -3.43 -0.50 19.44
CA LEU A 195 -4.79 -0.95 19.14
C LEU A 195 -5.28 -1.99 20.17
N PRO A 196 -6.61 -2.12 20.35
CA PRO A 196 -7.23 -3.25 21.05
C PRO A 196 -6.80 -4.62 20.50
N ALA A 197 -6.76 -5.63 21.36
CA ALA A 197 -6.20 -6.96 21.03
C ALA A 197 -6.96 -7.71 19.91
N ASP A 198 -8.27 -7.48 19.81
CA ASP A 198 -9.14 -7.95 18.73
C ASP A 198 -8.80 -7.27 17.39
N ARG A 199 -8.53 -5.95 17.39
CA ARG A 199 -8.11 -5.19 16.20
C ARG A 199 -6.73 -5.57 15.70
N LEU A 200 -5.81 -5.90 16.62
CA LEU A 200 -4.48 -6.42 16.26
C LEU A 200 -4.54 -7.79 15.58
N GLU A 201 -5.47 -8.65 16.02
CA GLU A 201 -5.73 -9.95 15.40
C GLU A 201 -6.45 -9.79 14.05
N GLU A 202 -7.46 -8.92 13.96
CA GLU A 202 -8.12 -8.56 12.70
C GLU A 202 -7.11 -8.10 11.65
N ALA A 203 -6.20 -7.19 12.01
CA ALA A 203 -5.13 -6.72 11.12
C ALA A 203 -4.20 -7.86 10.67
N ALA A 204 -3.81 -8.75 11.59
CA ALA A 204 -3.00 -9.92 11.27
C ALA A 204 -3.72 -10.87 10.29
N GLN A 205 -5.00 -11.16 10.52
CA GLN A 205 -5.81 -12.03 9.66
C GLN A 205 -6.07 -11.43 8.28
N ILE A 206 -6.20 -10.10 8.17
CA ILE A 206 -6.35 -9.41 6.89
C ILE A 206 -5.05 -9.49 6.09
N CYS A 207 -3.88 -9.28 6.72
CA CYS A 207 -2.58 -9.50 6.06
C CYS A 207 -2.43 -10.95 5.55
N LEU A 208 -2.64 -11.95 6.41
CA LEU A 208 -2.41 -13.37 6.10
C LEU A 208 -3.33 -13.94 4.99
N LYS A 209 -4.39 -13.23 4.63
CA LYS A 209 -5.34 -13.58 3.56
C LYS A 209 -5.21 -12.67 2.32
N GLY A 210 -4.53 -11.54 2.47
CA GLY A 210 -4.45 -10.48 1.47
C GLY A 210 -3.31 -10.66 0.47
N MET A 211 -3.19 -9.70 -0.45
CA MET A 211 -2.12 -9.65 -1.45
C MET A 211 -1.25 -8.38 -1.34
N SER A 212 -1.63 -7.42 -0.50
CA SER A 212 -0.95 -6.13 -0.38
C SER A 212 0.20 -6.19 0.64
N GLY A 213 1.40 -5.87 0.16
CA GLY A 213 2.57 -5.65 1.03
C GLY A 213 2.35 -4.48 1.99
N ALA A 214 1.69 -3.40 1.54
CA ALA A 214 1.39 -2.23 2.37
C ALA A 214 0.45 -2.57 3.54
N VAL A 215 -0.61 -3.36 3.29
CA VAL A 215 -1.52 -3.83 4.33
C VAL A 215 -0.81 -4.74 5.33
N CYS A 216 0.04 -5.65 4.85
CA CYS A 216 0.83 -6.51 5.74
C CYS A 216 1.87 -5.75 6.56
N LYS A 217 2.52 -4.74 5.98
CA LYS A 217 3.44 -3.85 6.68
C LYS A 217 2.72 -3.06 7.75
N GLU A 218 1.52 -2.55 7.49
CA GLU A 218 0.74 -1.84 8.51
C GLU A 218 0.21 -2.77 9.60
N ALA A 219 -0.21 -3.99 9.25
CA ALA A 219 -0.55 -5.02 10.24
C ALA A 219 0.66 -5.39 11.13
N ALA A 220 1.87 -5.43 10.56
CA ALA A 220 3.11 -5.62 11.32
C ALA A 220 3.45 -4.41 12.20
N ASN A 221 3.28 -3.19 11.69
CA ASN A 221 3.47 -1.93 12.42
C ASN A 221 2.60 -1.88 13.68
N VAL A 222 1.27 -2.05 13.56
CA VAL A 222 0.38 -1.97 14.73
C VAL A 222 0.63 -3.10 15.74
N ASN A 223 1.04 -4.28 15.28
CA ASN A 223 1.47 -5.36 16.17
C ASN A 223 2.79 -5.04 16.87
N TRP A 224 3.74 -4.40 16.20
CA TRP A 224 5.01 -3.94 16.80
C TRP A 224 4.78 -2.86 17.86
N ASP A 225 3.94 -1.87 17.57
CA ASP A 225 3.59 -0.77 18.48
C ASP A 225 2.87 -1.30 19.73
N ALA A 226 2.11 -2.39 19.60
CA ALA A 226 1.51 -3.14 20.70
C ALA A 226 2.46 -4.14 21.41
N GLY A 227 3.76 -4.14 21.09
CA GLY A 227 4.75 -5.03 21.70
C GLY A 227 4.70 -6.50 21.25
N ARG A 228 3.90 -6.83 20.22
CA ARG A 228 3.79 -8.18 19.63
C ARG A 228 4.88 -8.44 18.59
N TYR A 229 6.14 -8.20 18.93
CA TYR A 229 7.29 -8.22 18.02
C TYR A 229 7.43 -9.51 17.17
N LEU A 230 7.13 -10.67 17.77
CA LEU A 230 7.19 -11.96 17.06
C LEU A 230 6.06 -12.11 16.03
N GLN A 231 4.87 -11.55 16.33
CA GLN A 231 3.74 -11.51 15.39
C GLN A 231 4.05 -10.57 14.22
N ALA A 232 4.58 -9.37 14.51
CA ALA A 232 5.05 -8.45 13.48
C ALA A 232 6.05 -9.12 12.53
N ARG A 233 7.01 -9.89 13.06
CA ARG A 233 7.98 -10.63 12.24
C ARG A 233 7.32 -11.69 11.38
N ALA A 234 6.32 -12.41 11.91
CA ALA A 234 5.59 -13.43 11.15
C ALA A 234 4.81 -12.82 9.97
N LEU A 235 4.18 -11.66 10.18
CA LEU A 235 3.46 -10.91 9.13
C LEU A 235 4.41 -10.40 8.03
N LEU A 236 5.58 -9.88 8.40
CA LEU A 236 6.61 -9.46 7.43
C LEU A 236 7.18 -10.65 6.64
N ARG A 237 7.40 -11.81 7.29
CA ARG A 237 7.79 -13.05 6.59
C ARG A 237 6.74 -13.52 5.60
N HIS A 238 5.45 -13.38 5.93
CA HIS A 238 4.36 -13.69 5.01
C HIS A 238 4.37 -12.75 3.79
N ALA A 239 4.49 -11.44 4.01
CA ALA A 239 4.58 -10.45 2.93
C ALA A 239 5.81 -10.63 2.02
N CYS A 240 6.94 -11.05 2.61
CA CYS A 240 8.15 -11.41 1.86
C CYS A 240 7.93 -12.66 0.97
N ALA A 241 7.22 -13.66 1.48
CA ALA A 241 6.97 -14.92 0.76
C ALA A 241 5.75 -14.89 -0.19
N ALA A 242 5.00 -13.78 -0.23
CA ALA A 242 3.82 -13.65 -1.06
C ALA A 242 4.17 -13.64 -2.57
N PRO A 243 3.24 -14.03 -3.47
CA PRO A 243 3.47 -13.97 -4.93
C PRO A 243 3.83 -12.57 -5.44
N LEU A 244 3.36 -11.54 -4.75
CA LEU A 244 3.65 -10.12 -5.00
C LEU A 244 4.63 -9.55 -3.96
N ALA A 245 5.63 -10.35 -3.58
CA ALA A 245 6.61 -10.14 -2.53
C ALA A 245 7.04 -8.68 -2.31
N ASP A 246 7.05 -8.24 -1.04
CA ASP A 246 7.63 -6.98 -0.58
C ASP A 246 9.10 -7.19 -0.14
N PRO A 247 10.10 -6.71 -0.90
CA PRO A 247 11.51 -6.84 -0.53
C PRO A 247 11.87 -6.10 0.76
N THR A 248 11.14 -5.02 1.11
CA THR A 248 11.35 -4.30 2.37
C THR A 248 10.84 -5.09 3.56
N ALA A 249 9.77 -5.89 3.37
CA ALA A 249 9.31 -6.83 4.37
C ALA A 249 10.28 -8.00 4.57
N CYS A 250 10.96 -8.47 3.51
CA CYS A 250 12.06 -9.44 3.64
C CYS A 250 13.19 -8.89 4.52
N LEU A 251 13.71 -7.70 4.18
CA LEU A 251 14.81 -7.06 4.93
C LEU A 251 14.46 -6.85 6.41
N ALA A 252 13.25 -6.38 6.72
CA ALA A 252 12.79 -6.24 8.10
C ALA A 252 12.63 -7.59 8.82
N ALA A 253 12.03 -8.59 8.16
CA ALA A 253 11.86 -9.93 8.73
C ALA A 253 13.18 -10.66 9.02
N GLU A 254 14.22 -10.38 8.22
CA GLU A 254 15.59 -10.87 8.39
C GLU A 254 16.33 -10.11 9.49
N GLY A 255 16.28 -8.78 9.50
CA GLY A 255 16.87 -7.95 10.56
C GLY A 255 16.30 -8.27 11.96
N MET A 256 15.04 -8.72 12.03
CA MET A 256 14.42 -9.18 13.28
C MET A 256 14.74 -10.64 13.65
N ALA A 257 15.65 -11.35 12.97
CA ALA A 257 15.86 -12.80 13.18
C ALA A 257 16.34 -13.17 14.60
N SER A 258 17.13 -12.32 15.24
CA SER A 258 17.63 -12.48 16.62
C SER A 258 16.54 -12.47 17.69
N LEU A 259 15.40 -11.79 17.43
CA LEU A 259 14.32 -11.71 18.41
C LEU A 259 13.68 -13.08 18.66
N THR A 260 13.76 -13.53 19.90
CA THR A 260 13.16 -14.78 20.37
C THR A 260 12.24 -14.51 21.56
N GLY A 261 11.34 -15.45 21.86
CA GLY A 261 10.53 -15.36 23.09
C GLY A 261 11.39 -15.28 24.35
N THR A 262 12.50 -16.03 24.38
CA THR A 262 13.50 -16.00 25.46
C THR A 262 14.16 -14.63 25.62
N ALA A 263 14.60 -14.02 24.50
CA ALA A 263 15.19 -12.68 24.54
C ALA A 263 14.18 -11.63 25.02
N LEU A 264 12.94 -11.68 24.53
CA LEU A 264 11.88 -10.74 24.91
C LEU A 264 11.37 -10.92 26.35
N ALA A 265 11.54 -12.11 26.93
CA ALA A 265 11.22 -12.42 28.33
C ALA A 265 12.36 -12.09 29.30
N ALA A 266 13.57 -11.81 28.81
CA ALA A 266 14.68 -11.39 29.67
C ALA A 266 14.41 -10.01 30.28
N PRO A 267 14.77 -9.77 31.55
CA PRO A 267 14.64 -8.45 32.16
C PRO A 267 15.48 -7.43 31.36
N ALA A 268 14.91 -6.25 31.10
CA ALA A 268 15.64 -5.16 30.47
C ALA A 268 16.76 -4.70 31.41
N PRO A 269 18.04 -4.64 30.96
CA PRO A 269 19.12 -4.29 31.87
C PRO A 269 19.08 -2.82 32.28
N ALA A 270 19.57 -2.54 33.48
CA ALA A 270 19.59 -1.19 34.04
C ALA A 270 20.57 -0.28 33.29
N GLY A 271 20.25 1.01 33.23
CA GLY A 271 21.10 2.04 32.63
C GLY A 271 21.08 2.07 31.10
N LEU A 272 21.79 3.05 30.55
CA LEU A 272 22.00 3.20 29.11
C LEU A 272 22.99 2.14 28.61
N PRO A 273 22.83 1.64 27.37
CA PRO A 273 23.80 0.76 26.73
C PRO A 273 25.12 1.51 26.43
N ARG A 274 26.17 0.77 26.09
CA ARG A 274 27.46 1.31 25.65
C ARG A 274 27.94 0.63 24.37
N GLY A 275 28.81 1.32 23.64
CA GLY A 275 29.37 0.82 22.39
C GLY A 275 28.43 0.98 21.20
N ARG A 276 28.76 0.30 20.11
CA ARG A 276 28.14 0.46 18.80
C ARG A 276 27.10 -0.62 18.54
N PHE A 277 25.94 -0.21 18.06
CA PHE A 277 24.86 -1.07 17.64
C PHE A 277 24.47 -0.76 16.19
N ARG A 278 24.09 -1.78 15.42
CA ARG A 278 23.72 -1.63 14.00
C ARG A 278 22.44 -2.36 13.66
N SER A 279 21.66 -1.79 12.74
CA SER A 279 20.52 -2.42 12.09
C SER A 279 20.58 -2.19 10.58
N ASP A 280 20.14 -3.19 9.80
CA ASP A 280 19.98 -3.05 8.36
C ASP A 280 18.70 -2.30 7.97
N THR A 281 17.82 -2.03 8.95
CA THR A 281 16.57 -1.30 8.80
C THR A 281 16.53 -0.04 9.67
N GLY A 282 15.48 0.77 9.48
CA GLY A 282 15.30 2.03 10.19
C GLY A 282 16.18 3.16 9.65
N LEU A 283 15.97 4.34 10.22
CA LEU A 283 16.69 5.56 9.87
C LEU A 283 18.07 5.59 10.55
N ALA A 284 18.13 5.32 11.86
CA ALA A 284 19.34 5.42 12.67
C ALA A 284 20.21 4.14 12.61
N ARG A 285 20.53 3.65 11.40
CA ARG A 285 21.16 2.32 11.16
C ARG A 285 22.47 2.02 11.91
N ASP A 286 23.18 3.05 12.35
CA ASP A 286 24.44 2.93 13.09
C ASP A 286 24.42 3.93 14.24
N ILE A 287 24.51 3.42 15.47
CA ILE A 287 24.47 4.24 16.69
C ILE A 287 25.54 3.78 17.68
N THR A 288 26.28 4.73 18.24
CA THR A 288 27.33 4.46 19.23
C THR A 288 27.04 5.23 20.51
N PHE A 289 26.88 4.51 21.63
CA PHE A 289 26.64 5.06 22.96
C PHE A 289 27.96 5.20 23.74
N GLY A 290 28.26 6.41 24.19
CA GLY A 290 29.41 6.74 25.04
C GLY A 290 29.10 6.74 26.54
N ASP A 291 30.15 6.89 27.36
CA ASP A 291 30.09 6.74 28.83
C ASP A 291 29.11 7.68 29.55
N SER A 292 28.80 8.85 28.96
CA SER A 292 27.89 9.87 29.48
C SER A 292 26.48 9.84 28.86
N GLY A 293 26.15 8.79 28.10
CA GLY A 293 24.92 8.73 27.31
C GLY A 293 24.93 9.60 26.05
N GLN A 294 26.07 10.17 25.67
CA GLN A 294 26.24 10.74 24.34
C GLN A 294 26.02 9.66 23.27
N VAL A 295 25.28 9.97 22.21
CA VAL A 295 25.06 9.07 21.07
C VAL A 295 25.55 9.72 19.78
N THR A 296 26.30 8.96 18.99
CA THR A 296 26.84 9.35 17.67
C THR A 296 26.57 8.26 16.63
N GLY A 297 26.99 8.46 15.37
CA GLY A 297 26.90 7.46 14.29
C GLY A 297 25.81 7.74 13.25
N PHE A 298 24.71 8.39 13.64
CA PHE A 298 23.62 8.74 12.74
C PHE A 298 23.79 10.14 12.12
N ALA A 299 23.94 10.21 10.80
CA ALA A 299 23.92 11.45 10.00
C ALA A 299 24.87 12.58 10.48
N GLY A 300 25.96 12.24 11.17
CA GLY A 300 26.86 13.22 11.80
C GLY A 300 26.28 13.96 13.02
N LEU A 301 25.08 13.59 13.47
CA LEU A 301 24.45 14.15 14.65
C LEU A 301 25.11 13.62 15.93
N VAL A 302 25.25 14.52 16.90
CA VAL A 302 25.54 14.18 18.29
C VAL A 302 24.25 14.38 19.09
N MET A 303 23.77 13.32 19.72
CA MET A 303 22.54 13.27 20.49
C MET A 303 22.85 12.97 21.95
N GLN A 304 21.89 13.23 22.84
CA GLN A 304 21.97 12.84 24.24
C GLN A 304 20.88 11.82 24.54
N ALA A 305 21.30 10.64 25.01
CA ALA A 305 20.41 9.60 25.51
C ALA A 305 20.07 9.81 26.99
N ARG A 306 18.84 9.45 27.36
CA ARG A 306 18.29 9.41 28.71
C ARG A 306 17.39 8.18 28.86
N LEU A 307 17.39 7.55 30.03
CA LEU A 307 16.57 6.37 30.30
C LEU A 307 15.31 6.79 31.06
N GLU A 308 14.14 6.68 30.43
CA GLU A 308 12.85 7.12 30.98
C GLU A 308 11.87 5.95 30.91
N HIS A 309 11.37 5.50 32.08
CA HIS A 309 10.43 4.36 32.19
C HIS A 309 10.90 3.06 31.49
N GLY A 310 12.22 2.84 31.40
CA GLY A 310 12.82 1.68 30.72
C GLY A 310 13.02 1.84 29.21
N LEU A 311 12.70 3.01 28.65
CA LEU A 311 12.95 3.38 27.27
C LEU A 311 14.15 4.32 27.16
N ILE A 312 14.96 4.14 26.11
CA ILE A 312 16.06 5.02 25.75
C ILE A 312 15.52 6.10 24.84
N HIS A 313 15.50 7.34 25.33
CA HIS A 313 15.13 8.52 24.57
C HIS A 313 16.41 9.23 24.09
N MET A 314 16.58 9.39 22.78
CA MET A 314 17.75 10.04 22.16
C MET A 314 17.31 11.36 21.53
N ARG A 315 17.58 12.49 22.21
CA ARG A 315 17.18 13.83 21.75
C ARG A 315 18.02 14.24 20.54
N HIS A 316 17.37 14.54 19.41
CA HIS A 316 18.00 15.14 18.23
C HIS A 316 17.69 16.64 18.12
N ASN A 317 18.53 17.36 17.38
CA ASN A 317 18.49 18.82 17.25
C ASN A 317 17.32 19.36 16.40
N GLN A 318 16.54 18.50 15.74
CA GLN A 318 15.37 18.89 14.94
C GLN A 318 14.04 18.77 15.70
N GLY A 319 14.05 18.29 16.94
CA GLY A 319 12.87 18.24 17.81
C GLY A 319 12.25 16.85 17.95
N GLY A 320 12.15 16.41 19.21
CA GLY A 320 11.69 15.07 19.58
C GLY A 320 12.84 14.11 19.94
N ASP A 321 12.49 12.87 20.29
CA ASP A 321 13.43 11.80 20.64
C ASP A 321 13.29 10.63 19.64
N PHE A 322 14.39 10.02 19.22
CA PHE A 322 14.35 8.62 18.80
C PHE A 322 14.17 7.76 20.05
N ILE A 323 13.36 6.70 19.97
CA ILE A 323 12.95 5.92 21.13
C ILE A 323 13.30 4.46 20.89
N LEU A 324 14.22 3.92 21.70
CA LEU A 324 14.64 2.53 21.67
C LEU A 324 14.31 1.82 22.99
N ARG A 325 14.23 0.49 22.97
CA ARG A 325 14.09 -0.36 24.16
C ARG A 325 15.17 -1.44 24.20
N ARG A 326 15.79 -1.67 25.35
CA ARG A 326 16.76 -2.76 25.54
C ARG A 326 16.05 -4.11 25.63
N VAL A 327 16.66 -5.15 25.04
CA VAL A 327 16.23 -6.54 25.11
C VAL A 327 17.47 -7.40 25.37
N GLY A 328 17.70 -7.74 26.64
CA GLY A 328 19.00 -8.23 27.08
C GLY A 328 20.12 -7.19 26.90
N GLU A 329 21.38 -7.64 26.98
CA GLU A 329 22.54 -6.75 26.89
C GLU A 329 22.87 -6.30 25.46
N GLY A 330 22.76 -7.22 24.49
CA GLY A 330 23.26 -7.01 23.13
C GLY A 330 22.27 -6.40 22.13
N THR A 331 20.97 -6.36 22.45
CA THR A 331 19.93 -6.03 21.45
C THR A 331 19.09 -4.81 21.86
N LEU A 332 18.87 -3.89 20.93
CA LEU A 332 17.92 -2.79 21.07
C LEU A 332 16.80 -2.90 20.01
N ILE A 333 15.61 -2.41 20.35
CA ILE A 333 14.42 -2.40 19.50
C ILE A 333 13.98 -0.95 19.28
N GLY A 334 13.79 -0.53 18.03
CA GLY A 334 13.30 0.82 17.70
C GLY A 334 11.78 0.94 17.79
N LEU A 335 11.28 1.92 18.54
CA LEU A 335 9.85 2.10 18.81
C LEU A 335 9.25 3.36 18.16
N ASP A 336 10.06 4.38 17.93
CA ASP A 336 9.62 5.56 17.17
C ASP A 336 9.39 5.23 15.68
N MET A 337 8.62 6.07 14.98
CA MET A 337 8.22 5.80 13.60
C MET A 337 9.37 5.71 12.57
N TRP A 338 10.55 6.25 12.89
CA TRP A 338 11.73 6.21 12.01
C TRP A 338 12.53 4.91 12.16
N ASN A 339 12.45 4.31 13.35
CA ASN A 339 13.18 3.09 13.72
C ASN A 339 12.23 1.91 14.01
N ARG A 340 10.93 2.06 13.76
CA ARG A 340 9.91 1.01 13.85
C ARG A 340 10.32 -0.20 13.00
N LEU A 341 9.97 -1.40 13.48
CA LEU A 341 10.40 -2.70 12.92
C LEU A 341 11.93 -2.95 12.95
N SER A 342 12.74 -2.05 13.50
CA SER A 342 14.20 -2.18 13.48
C SER A 342 14.75 -2.80 14.76
N VAL A 343 15.70 -3.73 14.58
CA VAL A 343 16.42 -4.43 15.65
C VAL A 343 17.90 -4.15 15.48
N TYR A 344 18.53 -3.71 16.56
CA TYR A 344 19.91 -3.27 16.60
C TYR A 344 20.75 -4.23 17.42
N GLU A 345 21.80 -4.79 16.82
CA GLU A 345 22.72 -5.69 17.51
C GLU A 345 24.05 -5.01 17.84
N ALA A 346 24.53 -5.24 19.06
CA ALA A 346 25.84 -4.82 19.54
C ALA A 346 26.94 -5.40 18.64
N GLN A 347 27.87 -4.55 18.20
CA GLN A 347 28.97 -4.94 17.35
C GLN A 347 30.12 -5.52 18.17
N PRO A 348 30.90 -6.50 17.64
CA PRO A 348 31.98 -7.16 18.38
C PRO A 348 33.08 -6.22 18.93
N ASP A 349 33.30 -5.09 18.25
CA ASP A 349 34.27 -4.06 18.65
C ASP A 349 33.77 -3.15 19.79
N SER A 350 32.54 -3.36 20.25
CA SER A 350 31.98 -2.67 21.41
C SER A 350 32.58 -3.26 22.69
N PRO A 351 33.08 -2.45 23.63
CA PRO A 351 33.55 -2.96 24.90
C PRO A 351 32.41 -3.65 25.64
N ALA A 352 32.57 -4.95 25.89
CA ALA A 352 31.67 -5.70 26.76
C ALA A 352 31.68 -5.10 28.17
N HIS A 353 30.50 -5.09 28.81
CA HIS A 353 30.34 -4.77 30.22
C HIS A 353 30.82 -5.90 31.12
#